data_AF-A0A950UAT6-F1
#
_entry.id   AF-A0A950UAT6-F1
#
_cell.length_a   1.000
_cell.length_b   1.000
_cell.length_c   1.000
_cell.angle_alpha   90.00
_cell.angle_beta   90.00
_cell.angle_gamma   90.00
#
_symmetry.space_group_name_H-M   'P 1'
#
loop_
_entity.id
_entity.type
_entity.pdbx_description
1 polymer ?
#
loop_
_entity_poly.entity_id
_entity_poly.type
_entity_poly.pdbx_seq_one_letter_code
_entity_poly.pdbx_strand_id
1 'polypeptide(L)'
;MSYLESHYDAIRDEILGLGSLPFHRESERIKRSGEWDVAFLYERGRRRDAMCDACPVTTRGIESYPAMRTVAGLIYASRMRGGTHIEAHRGPTNLRVRCHLGIQVPEGDCGIRVADETRQWREGQCLVFDDHFEHEAWNHTDEDRIVLIVDMWHPGLSPTEVRLLEGLHRYAYAYARQLSKYWSSNAAAAGGRGGGKPRPQALG
;
A
#
# COMPACT_ATOMS: atom_id res chain seq x y z
N MET A 1 -22.52 4.46 9.64
CA MET A 1 -21.12 4.92 9.52
C MET A 1 -20.22 3.70 9.47
N SER A 2 -19.18 3.76 8.64
CA SER A 2 -18.19 2.68 8.59
C SER A 2 -17.40 2.60 9.91
N TYR A 3 -16.71 1.48 10.18
CA TYR A 3 -15.85 1.37 11.37
C TYR A 3 -14.81 2.49 11.42
N LEU A 4 -14.22 2.84 10.28
CA LEU A 4 -13.16 3.85 10.17
C LEU A 4 -13.67 5.23 10.56
N GLU A 5 -14.84 5.62 10.06
CA GLU A 5 -15.45 6.92 10.40
C GLU A 5 -15.94 6.95 11.86
N SER A 6 -16.52 5.85 12.36
CA SER A 6 -17.04 5.80 13.73
C SER A 6 -15.97 5.75 14.82
N HIS A 7 -14.72 5.45 14.46
CA HIS A 7 -13.57 5.42 15.38
C HIS A 7 -12.52 6.47 14.98
N TYR A 8 -12.91 7.48 14.21
CA TYR A 8 -12.01 8.48 13.64
C TYR A 8 -11.06 9.08 14.67
N ASP A 9 -11.56 9.60 15.80
CA ASP A 9 -10.72 10.29 16.77
C ASP A 9 -9.59 9.40 17.30
N ALA A 10 -9.89 8.15 17.64
CA ALA A 10 -8.88 7.20 18.10
C ALA A 10 -7.88 6.82 16.99
N ILE A 11 -8.36 6.63 15.76
CA ILE A 11 -7.49 6.33 14.61
C ILE A 11 -6.58 7.53 14.30
N ARG A 12 -7.12 8.75 14.33
CA ARG A 12 -6.35 9.98 14.14
C ARG A 12 -5.26 10.08 15.20
N ASP A 13 -5.61 9.93 16.46
CA ASP A 13 -4.67 10.07 17.58
C ASP A 13 -3.55 9.00 17.51
N GLU A 14 -3.88 7.77 17.10
CA GLU A 14 -2.87 6.72 16.82
C GLU A 14 -1.90 7.15 15.72
N ILE A 15 -2.42 7.60 14.58
CA ILE A 15 -1.60 7.92 13.39
C ILE A 15 -0.76 9.18 13.61
N LEU A 16 -1.31 10.22 14.26
CA LEU A 16 -0.56 11.43 14.60
C LEU A 16 0.45 11.17 15.73
N GLY A 17 0.12 10.27 16.66
CA GLY A 17 1.00 9.86 17.77
C GLY A 17 2.26 9.10 17.34
N LEU A 18 2.31 8.59 16.10
CA LEU A 18 3.49 7.94 15.53
C LEU A 18 4.69 8.89 15.35
N GLY A 19 4.44 10.20 15.30
CA GLY A 19 5.47 11.19 14.99
C GLY A 19 6.14 10.93 13.63
N SER A 20 7.46 11.15 13.55
CA SER A 20 8.23 10.96 12.30
C SER A 20 8.84 9.56 12.15
N LEU A 21 8.83 8.73 13.20
CA LEU A 21 9.67 7.53 13.28
C LEU A 21 9.31 6.38 12.31
N PRO A 22 8.05 6.18 11.86
CA PRO A 22 7.75 5.10 10.89
C PRO A 22 7.63 5.56 9.43
N PHE A 23 7.63 6.86 9.17
CA PHE A 23 7.50 7.39 7.82
C PHE A 23 8.82 7.28 7.07
N HIS A 24 8.77 6.71 5.87
CA HIS A 24 9.89 6.70 4.93
C HIS A 24 9.42 7.23 3.58
N ARG A 25 10.38 7.71 2.79
CA ARG A 25 10.10 8.24 1.45
C ARG A 25 9.43 7.18 0.60
N GLU A 26 8.36 7.55 -0.07
CA GLU A 26 7.70 6.68 -1.02
C GLU A 26 8.66 6.34 -2.18
N SER A 27 8.71 5.07 -2.57
CA SER A 27 9.63 4.47 -3.54
C SER A 27 9.06 4.23 -4.95
N GLU A 28 7.75 4.35 -5.17
CA GLU A 28 7.13 4.25 -6.49
C GLU A 28 7.72 5.29 -7.44
N ARG A 29 7.98 4.85 -8.67
CA ARG A 29 8.56 5.68 -9.73
C ARG A 29 7.49 6.49 -10.44
N ILE A 30 6.62 7.13 -9.67
CA ILE A 30 5.61 8.06 -10.17
C ILE A 30 6.25 9.45 -10.25
N LYS A 31 6.07 10.13 -11.37
CA LYS A 31 6.55 11.51 -11.52
C LYS A 31 5.82 12.41 -10.53
N ARG A 32 6.59 13.17 -9.75
CA ARG A 32 6.05 14.04 -8.71
C ARG A 32 6.99 15.20 -8.40
N SER A 33 6.43 16.31 -7.94
CA SER A 33 7.12 17.38 -7.23
C SER A 33 6.88 17.25 -5.72
N GLY A 34 7.72 17.90 -4.91
CA GLY A 34 7.56 17.90 -3.46
C GLY A 34 7.88 16.54 -2.82
N GLU A 35 7.26 16.29 -1.67
CA GLU A 35 7.65 15.24 -0.74
C GLU A 35 6.46 14.36 -0.32
N TRP A 36 6.62 13.05 -0.48
CA TRP A 36 5.61 12.06 -0.15
C TRP A 36 6.22 10.91 0.66
N ASP A 37 5.69 10.70 1.86
CA ASP A 37 6.14 9.68 2.80
C ASP A 37 5.01 8.72 3.18
N VAL A 38 5.38 7.47 3.47
CA VAL A 38 4.42 6.41 3.82
C VAL A 38 4.87 5.63 5.06
N ALA A 39 3.90 5.13 5.83
CA ALA A 39 4.11 4.26 6.98
C ALA A 39 3.14 3.06 6.93
N PHE A 40 3.66 1.87 6.63
CA PHE A 40 2.86 0.67 6.36
C PHE A 40 2.37 -0.02 7.64
N LEU A 41 1.08 -0.36 7.67
CA LEU A 41 0.51 -1.33 8.63
C LEU A 41 0.45 -2.72 7.99
N TYR A 42 0.00 -2.81 6.74
CA TYR A 42 -0.04 -4.07 5.98
C TYR A 42 0.49 -3.88 4.56
N GLU A 43 1.23 -4.89 4.10
CA GLU A 43 1.65 -5.00 2.70
C GLU A 43 1.26 -6.35 2.15
N ARG A 44 0.32 -6.37 1.18
CA ARG A 44 -0.13 -7.58 0.50
C ARG A 44 -0.58 -8.65 1.51
N GLY A 45 -1.40 -8.23 2.48
CA GLY A 45 -1.91 -9.06 3.57
C GLY A 45 -0.89 -9.38 4.68
N ARG A 46 0.36 -8.92 4.61
CA ARG A 46 1.35 -9.11 5.68
C ARG A 46 1.31 -7.95 6.66
N ARG A 47 1.10 -8.29 7.93
CA ARG A 47 1.14 -7.37 9.08
C ARG A 47 2.57 -6.86 9.30
N ARG A 48 2.71 -5.56 9.61
CA ARG A 48 3.90 -4.98 10.23
C ARG A 48 3.65 -4.83 11.71
N ASP A 49 4.19 -5.76 12.50
CA ASP A 49 3.87 -5.89 13.93
C ASP A 49 4.08 -4.58 14.69
N ALA A 50 5.25 -3.96 14.59
CA ALA A 50 5.54 -2.71 15.30
C ALA A 50 4.53 -1.57 15.00
N MET A 51 4.06 -1.47 13.74
CA MET A 51 3.08 -0.46 13.35
C MET A 51 1.67 -0.81 13.81
N CYS A 52 1.29 -2.08 13.71
CA CYS A 52 -0.03 -2.53 14.12
C CYS A 52 -0.19 -2.50 15.65
N ASP A 53 0.88 -2.79 16.38
CA ASP A 53 0.91 -2.74 17.84
C ASP A 53 0.88 -1.30 18.36
N ALA A 54 1.44 -0.34 17.59
CA ALA A 54 1.34 1.09 17.87
C ALA A 54 -0.03 1.70 17.50
N CYS A 55 -0.78 1.07 16.59
CA CYS A 55 -2.11 1.51 16.16
C CYS A 55 -3.19 0.43 16.42
N PRO A 56 -3.49 0.06 17.67
CA PRO A 56 -4.35 -1.07 18.00
C PRO A 56 -5.83 -0.91 17.58
N VAL A 57 -6.40 0.28 17.62
CA VAL A 57 -7.78 0.59 17.17
C VAL A 57 -7.87 0.49 15.66
N THR A 58 -6.90 1.06 14.95
CA THR A 58 -6.78 0.96 13.49
C THR A 58 -6.65 -0.50 13.06
N THR A 59 -5.74 -1.24 13.70
CA THR A 59 -5.49 -2.66 13.45
C THR A 59 -6.73 -3.51 13.68
N ARG A 60 -7.45 -3.29 14.78
CA ARG A 60 -8.70 -3.99 15.08
C ARG A 60 -9.74 -3.80 13.98
N GLY A 61 -9.86 -2.58 13.46
CA GLY A 61 -10.73 -2.27 12.33
C GLY A 61 -10.36 -3.10 11.10
N ILE A 62 -9.10 -3.02 10.69
CA ILE A 62 -8.58 -3.74 9.53
C ILE A 62 -8.78 -5.27 9.66
N GLU A 63 -8.48 -5.83 10.83
CA GLU A 63 -8.53 -7.28 11.02
C GLU A 63 -9.96 -7.83 11.10
N SER A 64 -10.93 -6.98 11.45
CA SER A 64 -12.36 -7.33 11.49
C SER A 64 -12.98 -7.50 10.10
N TYR A 65 -12.34 -6.99 9.04
CA TYR A 65 -12.83 -7.09 7.67
C TYR A 65 -11.82 -7.84 6.78
N PRO A 66 -12.06 -9.13 6.46
CA PRO A 66 -11.17 -9.90 5.60
C PRO A 66 -10.90 -9.25 4.23
N ALA A 67 -11.87 -8.49 3.72
CA ALA A 67 -11.75 -7.77 2.46
C ALA A 67 -10.66 -6.68 2.45
N MET A 68 -10.16 -6.21 3.59
CA MET A 68 -9.10 -5.20 3.68
C MET A 68 -7.69 -5.81 3.61
N ARG A 69 -7.51 -7.06 4.05
CA ARG A 69 -6.19 -7.73 4.11
C ARG A 69 -5.87 -8.47 2.81
N THR A 70 -6.07 -7.80 1.69
CA THR A 70 -5.91 -8.41 0.37
C THR A 70 -4.45 -8.62 0.00
N VAL A 71 -4.18 -9.65 -0.79
CA VAL A 71 -2.83 -9.89 -1.37
C VAL A 71 -2.49 -8.90 -2.49
N ALA A 72 -3.47 -8.16 -2.98
CA ALA A 72 -3.34 -7.12 -4.01
C ALA A 72 -3.22 -5.70 -3.43
N GLY A 73 -3.35 -5.55 -2.11
CA GLY A 73 -3.54 -4.27 -1.44
C GLY A 73 -2.43 -3.90 -0.46
N LEU A 74 -2.39 -2.62 -0.12
CA LEU A 74 -1.54 -2.03 0.89
C LEU A 74 -2.44 -1.30 1.90
N ILE A 75 -2.00 -1.22 3.15
CA ILE A 75 -2.63 -0.41 4.19
C ILE A 75 -1.56 0.41 4.88
N TYR A 76 -1.66 1.75 4.80
CA TYR A 76 -0.61 2.65 5.27
C TYR A 76 -1.12 4.07 5.52
N ALA A 77 -0.46 4.77 6.44
CA ALA A 77 -0.58 6.22 6.52
C ALA A 77 0.24 6.86 5.39
N SER A 78 -0.35 7.83 4.69
CA SER A 78 0.26 8.54 3.57
C SER A 78 0.31 10.03 3.87
N ARG A 79 1.53 10.59 3.99
CA ARG A 79 1.78 12.00 4.22
C ARG A 79 2.28 12.68 2.96
N MET A 80 1.52 13.63 2.42
CA MET A 80 1.98 14.55 1.37
C MET A 80 2.29 15.92 1.99
N ARG A 81 3.53 16.38 1.86
CA ARG A 81 3.94 17.72 2.33
C ARG A 81 3.26 18.82 1.51
N GLY A 82 3.19 20.03 2.07
CA GLY A 82 2.78 21.21 1.31
C GLY A 82 3.60 21.39 0.02
N GLY A 83 2.96 21.87 -1.04
CA GLY A 83 3.57 22.02 -2.37
C GLY A 83 3.87 20.73 -3.14
N THR A 84 3.26 19.60 -2.78
CA THR A 84 3.48 18.30 -3.43
C THR A 84 2.41 18.03 -4.50
N HIS A 85 2.82 17.62 -5.69
CA HIS A 85 1.92 17.13 -6.74
C HIS A 85 2.42 15.78 -7.27
N ILE A 86 1.57 14.77 -7.18
CA ILE A 86 1.76 13.44 -7.76
C ILE A 86 1.04 13.44 -9.11
N GLU A 87 1.79 13.27 -10.20
CA GLU A 87 1.22 13.32 -11.55
C GLU A 87 0.25 12.15 -11.82
N ALA A 88 -0.55 12.30 -12.88
CA ALA A 88 -1.49 11.30 -13.34
C ALA A 88 -0.84 9.93 -13.57
N HIS A 89 -1.40 8.90 -12.92
CA HIS A 89 -0.96 7.52 -13.01
C HIS A 89 -2.12 6.55 -12.79
N ARG A 90 -1.83 5.25 -12.91
CA ARG A 90 -2.79 4.16 -12.67
C ARG A 90 -2.20 3.13 -11.73
N GLY A 91 -3.05 2.62 -10.86
CA GLY A 91 -2.80 1.47 -10.02
C GLY A 91 -2.60 0.20 -10.87
N PRO A 92 -1.86 -0.79 -10.35
CA PRO A 92 -1.42 -1.95 -11.11
C PRO A 92 -2.52 -2.96 -11.43
N THR A 93 -3.71 -2.83 -10.84
CA THR A 93 -4.78 -3.83 -10.94
C THR A 93 -6.15 -3.24 -10.65
N ASN A 94 -7.19 -3.77 -11.30
CA ASN A 94 -8.60 -3.51 -11.03
C ASN A 94 -9.21 -4.51 -10.01
N LEU A 95 -8.39 -5.38 -9.41
CA LEU A 95 -8.85 -6.36 -8.42
C LEU A 95 -9.14 -5.73 -7.05
N ARG A 96 -8.84 -4.44 -6.87
CA ARG A 96 -9.01 -3.73 -5.62
C ARG A 96 -9.71 -2.39 -5.83
N VAL A 97 -10.28 -1.89 -4.74
CA VAL A 97 -10.67 -0.48 -4.59
C VAL A 97 -9.87 0.11 -3.45
N ARG A 98 -9.65 1.42 -3.48
CA ARG A 98 -8.84 2.17 -2.54
C ARG A 98 -9.71 3.11 -1.72
N CYS A 99 -9.61 3.02 -0.39
CA CYS A 99 -10.26 3.92 0.55
C CYS A 99 -9.23 4.85 1.20
N HIS A 100 -9.46 6.15 1.18
CA HIS A 100 -8.71 7.14 1.94
C HIS A 100 -9.59 7.67 3.07
N LEU A 101 -9.20 7.43 4.33
CA LEU A 101 -9.76 8.16 5.47
C LEU A 101 -8.92 9.43 5.68
N GLY A 102 -9.54 10.60 5.70
CA GLY A 102 -8.86 11.86 6.05
C GLY A 102 -8.45 11.87 7.52
N ILE A 103 -7.13 11.98 7.79
CA ILE A 103 -6.57 12.02 9.16
C ILE A 103 -6.23 13.45 9.58
N GLN A 104 -5.51 14.16 8.72
CA GLN A 104 -5.19 15.57 8.85
C GLN A 104 -5.27 16.15 7.44
N VAL A 105 -6.18 17.07 7.20
CA VAL A 105 -6.41 17.61 5.86
C VAL A 105 -6.39 19.14 5.92
N PRO A 106 -5.41 19.80 5.29
CA PRO A 106 -5.32 21.25 5.34
C PRO A 106 -6.47 21.91 4.59
N GLU A 107 -6.86 23.09 5.06
CA GLU A 107 -7.82 23.92 4.33
C GLU A 107 -7.17 24.48 3.04
N GLY A 108 -7.95 24.58 1.96
CA GLY A 108 -7.50 25.14 0.69
C GLY A 108 -7.38 24.12 -0.44
N ASP A 109 -6.39 24.32 -1.32
CA ASP A 109 -6.23 23.54 -2.54
C ASP A 109 -5.43 22.25 -2.30
N CYS A 110 -6.09 21.27 -1.68
CA CYS A 110 -5.59 19.90 -1.55
C CYS A 110 -6.66 18.92 -2.05
N GLY A 111 -6.35 18.15 -3.09
CA GLY A 111 -7.34 17.34 -3.78
C GLY A 111 -6.79 16.14 -4.52
N ILE A 112 -7.73 15.37 -5.06
CA ILE A 112 -7.51 14.23 -5.93
C ILE A 112 -8.46 14.32 -7.11
N ARG A 113 -7.97 13.97 -8.29
CA ARG A 113 -8.80 13.72 -9.47
C ARG A 113 -8.72 12.25 -9.81
N VAL A 114 -9.86 11.60 -10.03
CA VAL A 114 -9.98 10.22 -10.51
C VAL A 114 -10.84 10.25 -11.75
N ALA A 115 -10.28 9.85 -12.88
CA ALA A 115 -10.85 10.07 -14.21
C ALA A 115 -11.23 11.55 -14.41
N ASP A 116 -12.53 11.83 -14.56
CA ASP A 116 -13.13 13.14 -14.77
C ASP A 116 -13.67 13.80 -13.49
N GLU A 117 -13.59 13.11 -12.35
CA GLU A 117 -14.12 13.61 -11.08
C GLU A 117 -13.00 14.10 -10.14
N THR A 118 -13.09 15.38 -9.76
CA THR A 118 -12.25 15.96 -8.71
C THR A 118 -12.98 15.99 -7.37
N ARG A 119 -12.25 15.64 -6.30
CA ARG A 119 -12.73 15.63 -4.93
C ARG A 119 -11.65 16.14 -3.98
N GLN A 120 -12.06 16.60 -2.81
CA GLN A 120 -11.17 16.94 -1.71
C GLN A 120 -11.40 15.95 -0.56
N TRP A 121 -10.36 15.67 0.21
CA TRP A 121 -10.52 14.90 1.44
C TRP A 121 -11.20 15.74 2.50
N ARG A 122 -11.86 15.06 3.44
CA ARG A 122 -12.40 15.67 4.65
C ARG A 122 -11.97 14.82 5.83
N GLU A 123 -11.57 15.47 6.90
CA GLU A 123 -11.23 14.80 8.14
C GLU A 123 -12.38 13.93 8.63
N GLY A 124 -12.06 12.70 9.03
CA GLY A 124 -13.03 11.72 9.51
C GLY A 124 -13.96 11.13 8.47
N GLN A 125 -13.80 11.44 7.18
CA GLN A 125 -14.62 10.89 6.09
C GLN A 125 -13.80 9.97 5.17
N CYS A 126 -14.43 8.88 4.74
CA CYS A 126 -13.85 7.98 3.76
C CYS A 126 -14.15 8.44 2.32
N LEU A 127 -13.10 8.54 1.50
CA LEU A 127 -13.18 8.70 0.05
C LEU A 127 -12.76 7.38 -0.59
N VAL A 128 -13.69 6.72 -1.30
CA VAL A 128 -13.46 5.42 -1.94
C VAL A 128 -13.46 5.56 -3.45
N PHE A 129 -12.45 5.01 -4.12
CA PHE A 129 -12.29 5.06 -5.57
C PHE A 129 -11.54 3.83 -6.09
N ASP A 130 -11.64 3.58 -7.39
CA ASP A 130 -10.83 2.55 -8.06
C ASP A 130 -9.54 3.20 -8.59
N ASP A 131 -8.40 2.83 -7.99
CA ASP A 131 -7.09 3.37 -8.35
C ASP A 131 -6.58 2.85 -9.71
N HIS A 132 -7.26 1.89 -10.35
CA HIS A 132 -6.96 1.48 -11.72
C HIS A 132 -7.34 2.55 -12.77
N PHE A 133 -8.30 3.41 -12.44
CA PHE A 133 -8.56 4.61 -13.23
C PHE A 133 -7.40 5.59 -13.10
N GLU A 134 -7.18 6.38 -14.14
CA GLU A 134 -6.15 7.41 -14.08
C GLU A 134 -6.50 8.39 -12.98
N HIS A 135 -5.53 8.67 -12.11
CA HIS A 135 -5.71 9.58 -11.00
C HIS A 135 -4.43 10.35 -10.71
N GLU A 136 -4.61 11.55 -10.16
CA GLU A 136 -3.53 12.42 -9.68
C GLU A 136 -3.95 13.06 -8.35
N ALA A 137 -2.97 13.45 -7.54
CA ALA A 137 -3.23 14.05 -6.23
C ALA A 137 -2.29 15.23 -5.98
N TRP A 138 -2.82 16.30 -5.40
CA TRP A 138 -2.05 17.51 -5.10
C TRP A 138 -2.32 18.01 -3.69
N ASN A 139 -1.31 18.69 -3.16
CA ASN A 139 -1.39 19.50 -1.98
C ASN A 139 -0.66 20.82 -2.28
N HIS A 140 -1.41 21.84 -2.71
CA HIS A 140 -0.87 23.17 -3.00
C HIS A 140 -0.91 24.11 -1.78
N THR A 141 -1.24 23.58 -0.60
CA THR A 141 -1.15 24.29 0.67
C THR A 141 0.30 24.27 1.20
N ASP A 142 0.54 24.96 2.31
CA ASP A 142 1.80 24.96 3.05
C ASP A 142 1.83 23.93 4.21
N GLU A 143 0.72 23.24 4.46
CA GLU A 143 0.56 22.26 5.52
C GLU A 143 0.59 20.81 5.01
N ASP A 144 0.88 19.88 5.91
CA ASP A 144 0.91 18.45 5.60
C ASP A 144 -0.51 17.86 5.51
N ARG A 145 -0.74 17.05 4.47
CA ARG A 145 -1.94 16.21 4.36
C ARG A 145 -1.61 14.77 4.72
N ILE A 146 -2.33 14.21 5.68
CA ILE A 146 -2.24 12.80 6.10
C ILE A 146 -3.58 12.11 5.85
N VAL A 147 -3.53 10.97 5.16
CA VAL A 147 -4.67 10.05 5.00
C VAL A 147 -4.24 8.64 5.39
N LEU A 148 -5.19 7.86 5.92
CA LEU A 148 -5.02 6.41 6.04
C LEU A 148 -5.58 5.77 4.76
N ILE A 149 -4.69 5.10 4.01
CA ILE A 149 -5.03 4.36 2.80
C ILE A 149 -5.30 2.91 3.17
N VAL A 150 -6.45 2.39 2.74
CA VAL A 150 -6.89 1.00 2.93
C VAL A 150 -7.35 0.44 1.60
N ASP A 151 -6.56 -0.45 1.00
CA ASP A 151 -6.96 -1.19 -0.18
C ASP A 151 -7.87 -2.37 0.19
N MET A 152 -8.96 -2.58 -0.55
CA MET A 152 -9.94 -3.64 -0.33
C MET A 152 -10.19 -4.44 -1.60
N TRP A 153 -10.62 -5.70 -1.48
CA TRP A 153 -11.01 -6.50 -2.65
C TRP A 153 -12.15 -5.77 -3.38
N HIS A 154 -12.05 -5.71 -4.71
CA HIS A 154 -13.11 -5.12 -5.52
C HIS A 154 -14.44 -5.86 -5.24
N PRO A 155 -15.54 -5.16 -4.95
CA PRO A 155 -16.79 -5.78 -4.51
C PRO A 155 -17.45 -6.67 -5.57
N GLY A 156 -17.05 -6.51 -6.84
CA GLY A 156 -17.45 -7.38 -7.95
C GLY A 156 -16.77 -8.76 -7.95
N LEU A 157 -15.77 -9.02 -7.10
CA LEU A 157 -15.15 -10.34 -6.99
C LEU A 157 -16.00 -11.24 -6.10
N SER A 158 -16.30 -12.43 -6.60
CA SER A 158 -16.96 -13.48 -5.83
C SER A 158 -16.04 -14.01 -4.72
N PRO A 159 -16.61 -14.59 -3.63
CA PRO A 159 -15.81 -15.25 -2.61
C PRO A 159 -14.91 -16.37 -3.15
N THR A 160 -15.30 -17.03 -4.24
CA THR A 160 -14.49 -18.07 -4.89
C THR A 160 -13.29 -17.48 -5.61
N GLU A 161 -13.47 -16.38 -6.34
CA GLU A 161 -12.36 -15.65 -6.99
C GLU A 161 -11.38 -15.11 -5.96
N VAL A 162 -11.87 -14.51 -4.87
CA VAL A 162 -11.03 -14.05 -3.76
C VAL A 162 -10.20 -15.21 -3.19
N ARG A 163 -10.83 -16.34 -2.83
CA ARG A 163 -10.11 -17.52 -2.31
C ARG A 163 -9.08 -18.07 -3.30
N LEU A 164 -9.41 -18.08 -4.59
CA LEU A 164 -8.50 -18.52 -5.65
C LEU A 164 -7.28 -17.59 -5.75
N LEU A 165 -7.49 -16.28 -5.82
CA LEU A 165 -6.43 -15.27 -5.91
C LEU A 165 -5.50 -15.32 -4.69
N GLU A 166 -6.06 -15.43 -3.49
CA GLU A 166 -5.27 -15.61 -2.28
C GLU A 166 -4.48 -16.92 -2.28
N GLY A 167 -5.10 -18.01 -2.75
CA GLY A 167 -4.45 -19.31 -2.89
C GLY A 167 -3.28 -19.27 -3.87
N LEU A 168 -3.50 -18.69 -5.05
CA LEU A 168 -2.48 -18.50 -6.07
C LEU A 168 -1.32 -17.63 -5.56
N HIS A 169 -1.62 -16.55 -4.84
CA HIS A 169 -0.59 -15.71 -4.24
C HIS A 169 0.25 -16.47 -3.21
N ARG A 170 -0.39 -17.23 -2.30
CA ARG A 170 0.32 -18.06 -1.31
C ARG A 170 1.20 -19.10 -2.00
N TYR A 171 0.68 -19.79 -3.01
CA TYR A 171 1.43 -20.77 -3.79
C TYR A 171 2.64 -20.13 -4.49
N ALA A 172 2.41 -19.06 -5.27
CA ALA A 172 3.47 -18.37 -6.01
C ALA A 172 4.57 -17.86 -5.07
N TYR A 173 4.21 -17.30 -3.92
CA TYR A 173 5.17 -16.85 -2.92
C TYR A 173 5.97 -18.00 -2.31
N ALA A 174 5.30 -19.09 -1.89
CA ALA A 174 5.97 -20.26 -1.34
C ALA A 174 6.93 -20.89 -2.35
N TYR A 175 6.47 -21.02 -3.61
CA TYR A 175 7.26 -21.55 -4.71
C TYR A 175 8.48 -20.67 -5.02
N ALA A 176 8.31 -19.36 -5.14
CA ALA A 176 9.41 -18.41 -5.37
C ALA A 176 10.46 -18.47 -4.26
N ARG A 177 10.03 -18.58 -2.98
CA ARG A 177 10.97 -18.77 -1.86
C ARG A 177 11.73 -20.10 -1.94
N GLN A 178 11.05 -21.18 -2.31
CA GLN A 178 11.70 -22.49 -2.46
C GLN A 178 12.72 -22.45 -3.60
N LEU A 179 12.37 -21.89 -4.76
CA LEU A 179 13.30 -21.68 -5.87
C LEU A 179 14.49 -20.82 -5.46
N SER A 180 14.25 -19.68 -4.78
CA SER A 180 15.33 -18.82 -4.29
C SER A 180 16.28 -19.59 -3.38
N LYS A 181 15.76 -20.36 -2.40
CA LYS A 181 16.59 -21.20 -1.53
C LYS A 181 17.37 -22.25 -2.33
N TYR A 182 16.71 -22.95 -3.24
CA TYR A 182 17.34 -23.98 -4.08
C TYR A 182 18.51 -23.41 -4.89
N TRP A 183 18.30 -22.28 -5.59
CA TRP A 183 19.35 -21.65 -6.39
C TRP A 183 20.44 -21.01 -5.54
N SER A 184 20.12 -20.42 -4.38
CA SER A 184 21.13 -19.93 -3.43
C SER A 184 22.00 -21.07 -2.89
N SER A 185 21.41 -22.23 -2.57
CA SER A 185 22.15 -23.42 -2.16
C SER A 185 23.04 -23.97 -3.28
N ASN A 186 22.56 -24.01 -4.52
CA ASN A 186 23.37 -24.44 -5.67
C ASN A 186 24.52 -23.48 -5.96
N ALA A 187 24.30 -22.16 -5.87
CA ALA A 187 25.34 -21.15 -6.03
C ALA A 187 26.41 -21.28 -4.93
N ALA A 188 26.01 -21.51 -3.68
CA ALA A 188 26.94 -21.77 -2.58
C ALA A 188 27.74 -23.08 -2.78
N ALA A 189 27.10 -24.15 -3.25
CA ALA A 189 27.76 -25.41 -3.57
C ALA A 189 28.75 -25.30 -4.75
N ALA A 190 28.47 -24.41 -5.72
CA ALA A 190 29.36 -24.10 -6.83
C ALA A 190 30.53 -23.18 -6.40
N GLY A 191 30.28 -22.21 -5.53
CA GLY A 191 31.31 -21.31 -4.97
C GLY A 191 32.26 -21.99 -3.96
N GLY A 192 31.81 -23.05 -3.28
CA GLY A 192 32.65 -23.90 -2.44
C GLY A 192 33.54 -24.89 -3.22
N ARG A 193 33.33 -25.03 -4.53
CA ARG A 193 34.19 -25.81 -5.43
C ARG A 193 35.07 -24.86 -6.23
N GLY A 194 36.07 -24.29 -5.56
CA GLY A 194 37.22 -23.71 -6.23
C GLY A 194 37.98 -24.80 -6.99
N GLY A 195 37.71 -24.93 -8.29
CA GLY A 195 38.48 -25.80 -9.18
C GLY A 195 37.75 -26.21 -10.46
N GLY A 196 37.59 -25.29 -11.41
CA GLY A 196 37.27 -25.62 -12.81
C GLY A 196 36.14 -24.80 -13.41
N LYS A 197 36.47 -23.78 -14.21
CA LYS A 197 35.50 -23.09 -15.07
C LYS A 197 34.93 -24.09 -16.11
N PRO A 198 33.60 -24.18 -16.32
CA PRO A 198 33.08 -24.88 -17.48
C PRO A 198 33.21 -23.99 -18.73
N ARG A 199 33.73 -24.57 -19.81
CA ARG A 199 33.71 -23.98 -21.16
C ARG A 199 32.27 -23.95 -21.69
N PRO A 200 31.84 -22.90 -22.41
CA PRO A 200 30.54 -22.89 -23.06
C PRO A 200 30.55 -23.89 -24.24
N GLN A 201 29.62 -24.84 -24.24
CA GLN A 201 29.29 -25.59 -25.45
C GLN A 201 28.31 -24.75 -26.28
N ALA A 202 28.71 -24.49 -27.52
CA ALA A 202 27.84 -23.89 -28.53
C ALA A 202 26.73 -24.89 -28.89
N LEU A 203 25.49 -24.42 -28.86
CA LEU A 203 24.33 -25.15 -29.38
C LEU A 203 24.38 -25.08 -30.92
N GLY A 204 24.41 -26.25 -31.55
CA GLY A 204 24.05 -26.46 -32.95
C GLY A 204 22.65 -27.06 -33.06
#